data_AF-A0AAE0I793-F1
#
_entry.id   AF-A0AAE0I793-F1
#
_cell.length_a   1.000
_cell.length_b   1.000
_cell.length_c   1.000
_cell.angle_alpha   90.00
_cell.angle_beta   90.00
_cell.angle_gamma   90.00
#
_symmetry.space_group_name_H-M   'P 1'
#
loop_
_entity.id
_entity.type
_entity.pdbx_description
1 polymer ?
#
loop_
_entity_poly.entity_id
_entity_poly.type
_entity_poly.pdbx_seq_one_letter_code
_entity_poly.pdbx_strand_id
1 'polypeptide(L)' 'MKFTISTVFALIAVASAFSQGDQNAFLRARQAATQGQVDASVPAMTDKNGNVVPFDATKVYQDALAKGL' A
#
# COMPACT_ATOMS: atom_id res chain seq x y z
N MET A 1 -7.41 -14.44 45.49
CA MET A 1 -6.45 -15.26 44.70
C MET A 1 -7.05 -15.97 43.49
N LYS A 2 -8.37 -16.23 43.43
CA LYS A 2 -9.00 -16.98 42.31
C LYS A 2 -8.94 -16.27 40.94
N PHE A 3 -8.97 -14.94 40.93
CA PHE A 3 -8.93 -14.15 39.68
C PHE A 3 -7.53 -13.84 39.18
N THR A 4 -6.51 -14.00 40.02
CA THR A 4 -5.11 -13.71 39.67
C THR A 4 -4.57 -14.69 38.62
N ILE A 5 -5.00 -15.94 38.69
CA ILE A 5 -4.60 -16.95 37.72
C ILE A 5 -5.24 -16.65 36.35
N SER A 6 -6.54 -16.33 36.34
CA SER A 6 -7.26 -15.98 35.11
C SER A 6 -6.70 -14.74 34.41
N THR A 7 -6.27 -13.71 35.16
CA THR A 7 -5.68 -12.51 34.55
C THR A 7 -4.30 -12.77 33.97
N VAL A 8 -3.47 -13.62 34.58
CA VAL A 8 -2.15 -14.00 34.03
C VAL A 8 -2.32 -14.83 32.76
N PHE A 9 -3.27 -15.77 32.73
CA PHE A 9 -3.55 -16.55 31.52
C PHE A 9 -4.10 -15.68 30.38
N ALA A 10 -4.98 -14.72 30.67
CA ALA A 10 -5.47 -13.78 29.66
C ALA A 10 -4.33 -12.92 29.07
N LEU A 11 -3.39 -12.47 29.90
CA LEU A 11 -2.25 -11.67 29.46
C LEU A 11 -1.30 -12.47 28.54
N ILE A 12 -1.01 -13.73 28.90
CA ILE A 12 -0.17 -14.62 28.09
C ILE A 12 -0.84 -14.94 26.75
N ALA A 13 -2.15 -15.19 26.75
CA ALA A 13 -2.91 -15.46 25.53
C ALA A 13 -2.82 -14.28 24.54
N VAL A 14 -3.01 -13.05 25.04
CA VAL A 14 -2.87 -11.83 24.23
C VAL A 14 -1.44 -11.68 23.71
N ALA A 15 -0.43 -11.85 24.56
CA ALA A 15 0.98 -11.76 24.16
C ALA A 15 1.36 -12.80 23.09
N SER A 16 0.80 -14.00 23.15
CA SER A 16 1.03 -15.07 22.17
C SER A 16 0.26 -14.88 20.85
N ALA A 17 -0.84 -14.12 20.87
CA ALA A 17 -1.62 -13.81 19.67
C ALA A 17 -0.98 -12.70 18.82
N PHE A 18 -0.14 -11.84 19.42
CA PHE A 18 0.68 -10.88 18.69
C PHE A 18 1.90 -11.56 18.07
N SER A 19 1.70 -12.25 16.95
CA SER A 19 2.78 -12.74 16.10
C SER A 19 3.62 -11.56 15.58
N GLN A 20 4.93 -11.57 15.84
CA GLN A 20 5.90 -10.60 15.31
C GLN A 20 5.94 -10.56 13.77
N GLY A 21 5.26 -11.49 13.08
CA GLY A 21 5.16 -11.51 11.63
C GLY A 21 4.42 -10.31 11.03
N ASP A 22 3.41 -9.76 11.74
CA ASP A 22 2.56 -8.70 11.18
C ASP A 22 3.17 -7.30 11.23
N GLN A 23 4.08 -7.03 12.18
CA GLN A 23 4.75 -5.73 12.24
C GLN A 23 5.66 -5.53 11.02
N ASN A 24 6.34 -6.59 10.58
CA ASN A 24 7.13 -6.56 9.36
C ASN A 24 6.27 -6.59 8.09
N ALA A 25 5.10 -7.23 8.12
CA ALA A 25 4.15 -7.20 7.00
C ALA A 25 3.63 -5.78 6.75
N PHE A 26 3.25 -5.07 7.81
CA PHE A 26 2.83 -3.66 7.71
C PHE A 26 3.96 -2.76 7.21
N LEU A 27 5.17 -2.91 7.75
CA LEU A 27 6.33 -2.14 7.29
C LEU A 27 6.72 -2.47 5.84
N ARG A 28 6.63 -3.74 5.42
CA ARG A 28 6.85 -4.16 4.02
C ARG A 28 5.78 -3.63 3.08
N ALA A 29 4.50 -3.66 3.46
CA ALA A 29 3.43 -3.06 2.68
C ALA A 29 3.62 -1.55 2.51
N ARG A 30 4.09 -0.86 3.57
CA ARG A 30 4.39 0.57 3.52
C ARG A 30 5.62 0.87 2.67
N GLN A 31 6.69 0.07 2.76
CA GLN A 31 7.89 0.22 1.94
C GLN A 31 7.65 -0.11 0.46
N ALA A 32 6.79 -1.09 0.17
CA ALA A 32 6.33 -1.35 -1.20
C ALA A 32 5.54 -0.16 -1.76
N ALA A 33 4.75 0.55 -0.92
CA ALA A 33 4.12 1.80 -1.30
C ALA A 33 5.14 2.95 -1.51
N THR A 34 6.30 2.95 -0.84
CA THR A 34 7.36 3.94 -1.08
C THR A 34 8.21 3.65 -2.31
N GLN A 35 8.24 2.41 -2.83
CA GLN A 35 8.83 2.11 -4.14
C GLN A 35 7.99 2.64 -5.31
N GLY A 36 6.73 2.97 -5.05
CA GLY A 36 5.82 3.67 -5.96
C GLY A 36 5.49 5.06 -5.42
N GLN A 37 6.52 5.86 -5.11
CA GLN A 37 6.35 7.29 -4.89
C GLN A 37 5.93 7.89 -6.25
N VAL A 38 4.66 7.67 -6.63
CA VAL A 38 4.02 8.35 -7.74
C VAL A 38 3.99 9.80 -7.30
N ASP A 39 4.95 10.56 -7.81
CA ASP A 39 5.04 11.98 -7.59
C ASP A 39 3.69 12.59 -7.97
N ALA A 40 2.95 13.09 -6.98
CA ALA A 40 1.62 13.65 -7.18
C ALA A 40 1.66 14.95 -8.01
N SER A 41 2.85 15.51 -8.26
CA SER A 41 3.04 16.59 -9.22
C SER A 41 3.05 16.12 -10.68
N VAL A 42 3.17 14.81 -10.91
CA VAL A 42 3.20 14.21 -12.26
C VAL A 42 1.81 13.67 -12.62
N PRO A 43 1.32 13.91 -13.85
CA PRO A 43 0.06 13.35 -14.30
C PRO A 43 0.05 11.81 -14.18
N ALA A 44 -1.06 11.25 -13.70
CA ALA A 44 -1.24 9.83 -13.46
C ALA A 44 -2.59 9.34 -14.00
N MET A 45 -2.70 8.04 -14.23
CA MET A 45 -3.91 7.36 -14.70
C MET A 45 -4.20 6.11 -13.86
N THR A 46 -5.43 5.60 -13.93
CA THR A 46 -5.85 4.39 -13.21
C THR A 46 -5.88 3.19 -14.15
N ASP A 47 -5.24 2.09 -13.76
CA ASP A 47 -5.28 0.85 -14.54
C ASP A 47 -6.59 0.06 -14.33
N LYS A 48 -6.78 -1.03 -15.08
CA LYS A 48 -7.96 -1.90 -14.98
C LYS A 48 -8.18 -2.50 -13.58
N ASN A 49 -7.12 -2.61 -12.79
CA ASN A 49 -7.13 -3.20 -11.46
C ASN A 49 -7.27 -2.13 -10.35
N GLY A 50 -7.36 -0.85 -10.71
CA GLY A 50 -7.48 0.27 -9.78
C GLY A 50 -6.15 0.83 -9.27
N ASN A 51 -5.00 0.41 -9.83
CA ASN A 51 -3.71 0.95 -9.44
C ASN A 51 -3.45 2.31 -10.11
N VAL A 52 -2.79 3.21 -9.40
CA VAL A 52 -2.31 4.47 -9.94
C VAL A 52 -1.01 4.23 -10.70
N VAL A 53 -0.98 4.56 -11.98
CA VAL A 53 0.19 4.43 -12.86
C VAL A 53 0.56 5.78 -13.48
N PRO A 54 1.84 6.06 -13.79
CA PRO A 54 2.24 7.30 -14.44
C PRO A 54 1.57 7.49 -15.80
N PHE A 55 1.16 8.70 -16.13
CA PHE A 55 0.62 9.02 -17.45
C PHE A 55 1.74 9.04 -18.50
N ASP A 56 1.53 8.33 -19.61
CA ASP A 56 2.46 8.27 -20.73
C ASP A 56 1.90 9.05 -21.92
N ALA A 57 2.34 10.31 -22.07
CA ALA A 57 1.92 11.19 -23.15
C ALA A 57 2.32 10.68 -24.55
N THR A 58 3.32 9.80 -24.65
CA THR A 58 3.79 9.26 -25.95
C THR A 58 2.78 8.29 -26.58
N LYS A 59 1.88 7.74 -25.77
CA LYS A 59 0.82 6.82 -26.21
C LYS A 59 -0.53 7.51 -26.45
N VAL A 60 -0.58 8.83 -26.29
CA VAL A 60 -1.79 9.60 -26.52
C VAL A 60 -1.87 10.01 -27.98
N TYR A 61 -3.01 9.74 -28.61
CA TYR A 61 -3.28 10.23 -29.96
C TYR A 61 -3.37 11.76 -29.96
N GLN A 62 -2.49 12.40 -30.71
CA GLN A 62 -2.44 13.84 -30.86
C GLN A 62 -3.04 14.24 -32.21
N ASP A 63 -4.33 14.59 -32.21
CA ASP A 63 -5.07 14.96 -33.43
C ASP A 63 -4.46 16.16 -34.15
N ALA A 64 -3.99 17.17 -33.41
CA ALA A 64 -3.33 18.35 -33.99
C ALA A 64 -2.05 17.97 -34.76
N LEU A 65 -1.21 17.12 -34.16
CA LEU A 65 0.02 16.64 -34.77
C LEU A 65 -0.27 15.71 -35.97
N ALA A 66 -1.31 14.88 -35.89
CA ALA A 66 -1.77 14.05 -37.00
C ALA A 66 -2.33 14.88 -38.17
N LYS A 67 -2.86 16.07 -37.89
CA LYS A 67 -3.37 17.03 -38.89
C LYS A 67 -2.31 18.04 -39.37
N GLY A 68 -1.08 17.96 -38.87
CA GLY A 68 0.03 18.81 -39.30
C GLY A 68 -0.06 20.27 -38.84
N LEU A 69 -0.72 20.52 -37.70
CA LEU A 69 -0.79 21.83 -37.04
C LEU A 69 0.38 22.07 -36.09
#